data_AF-A0AAV9C4D2-F1
#
_entry.id   AF-A0AAV9C4D2-F1
#
_cell.length_a   1.000
_cell.length_b   1.000
_cell.length_c   1.000
_cell.angle_alpha   90.00
_cell.angle_beta   90.00
_cell.angle_gamma   90.00
#
_symmetry.space_group_name_H-M   'P 1'
#
loop_
_entity.id
_entity.type
_entity.pdbx_description
1 polymer ?
#
loop_
_entity_poly.entity_id
_entity_poly.type
_entity_poly.pdbx_seq_one_letter_code
_entity_poly.pdbx_strand_id
1 'polypeptide(L)' 'MKTIPPFAYIPYGAGQCMCIGNEFARVEALVVIHCLLTEYEWRQLIPDEPISHDSMSKGLPINIIVRNSM' A
#
# COMPACT_ATOMS: atom_id res chain seq x y z
N MET A 1 -11.67 -23.46 -0.89
CA MET A 1 -10.39 -22.74 -0.73
C MET A 1 -9.79 -22.59 -2.12
N LYS A 2 -9.64 -21.35 -2.63
CA LYS A 2 -9.14 -21.11 -3.99
C LYS A 2 -7.61 -21.19 -3.97
N THR A 3 -7.03 -22.14 -4.71
CA THR A 3 -5.58 -22.27 -4.83
C THR A 3 -5.04 -21.12 -5.68
N ILE A 4 -4.14 -20.33 -5.10
CA ILE A 4 -3.44 -19.28 -5.82
C ILE A 4 -2.44 -19.97 -6.76
N PRO A 5 -2.47 -19.70 -8.08
CA PRO A 5 -1.55 -20.34 -9.01
C PRO A 5 -0.10 -19.96 -8.68
N PRO A 6 0.89 -20.83 -8.97
CA PRO A 6 2.30 -20.46 -8.90
C PRO A 6 2.53 -19.17 -9.69
N PHE A 7 3.36 -18.27 -9.17
CA PHE A 7 3.73 -17.02 -9.86
C PHE A 7 2.59 -16.01 -10.04
N ALA A 8 1.48 -16.13 -9.30
CA ALA A 8 0.36 -15.17 -9.36
C ALA A 8 0.69 -13.77 -8.79
N TYR A 9 1.79 -13.62 -8.05
CA TYR A 9 2.20 -12.38 -7.40
C TYR A 9 3.66 -12.07 -7.72
N ILE A 10 3.87 -11.26 -8.75
CA ILE A 10 5.20 -10.83 -9.22
C ILE A 10 5.17 -9.33 -9.54
N PRO A 11 4.89 -8.46 -8.54
CA PRO A 11 4.75 -7.01 -8.78
C PRO A 11 6.06 -6.34 -9.21
N TYR A 12 7.22 -6.94 -8.89
CA TYR A 12 8.55 -6.37 -9.14
C TYR A 12 9.44 -7.27 -10.01
N GLY A 13 8.85 -8.13 -10.84
CA GLY A 13 9.58 -9.08 -11.69
C GLY A 13 10.07 -10.34 -10.97
N ALA A 14 10.61 -11.28 -11.73
CA ALA A 14 11.10 -12.58 -11.25
C ALA A 14 12.42 -12.98 -11.93
N GLY A 15 13.16 -13.89 -11.32
CA GLY A 15 14.44 -14.38 -11.85
C GLY A 15 15.49 -13.28 -11.94
N GLN A 16 16.24 -13.25 -13.06
CA GLN A 16 17.32 -12.29 -13.29
C GLN A 16 16.83 -10.84 -13.45
N CYS A 17 15.55 -10.64 -13.78
CA CYS A 17 14.92 -9.32 -13.93
C CYS A 17 14.09 -8.93 -12.71
N MET A 18 14.28 -9.58 -11.55
CA MET A 18 13.68 -9.14 -10.29
C MET A 18 14.30 -7.80 -9.87
N CYS A 19 13.45 -6.87 -9.42
CA CYS A 19 13.90 -5.62 -8.84
C CYS A 19 14.83 -5.90 -7.64
N ILE A 20 16.02 -5.31 -7.66
CA ILE A 20 16.98 -5.41 -6.54
C ILE A 20 16.39 -4.87 -5.22
N GLY A 21 15.46 -3.93 -5.31
CA GLY A 21 14.74 -3.35 -4.17
C GLY A 21 13.49 -4.11 -3.74
N ASN A 22 13.19 -5.30 -4.28
CA ASN A 22 11.94 -6.02 -3.98
C ASN A 22 11.74 -6.27 -2.47
N GLU A 23 12.75 -6.80 -1.78
CA GLU A 23 12.66 -7.04 -0.34
C GLU A 23 12.63 -5.74 0.46
N PHE A 24 13.34 -4.70 -0.01
CA PHE A 24 13.34 -3.39 0.63
C PHE A 24 11.96 -2.73 0.54
N ALA A 25 11.36 -2.69 -0.66
CA ALA A 25 10.01 -2.19 -0.90
C ALA A 25 8.98 -2.94 -0.05
N ARG A 26 9.16 -4.25 0.14
CA ARG A 26 8.28 -5.06 1.00
C ARG A 26 8.36 -4.62 2.47
N VAL A 27 9.57 -4.38 2.97
CA VAL A 27 9.76 -3.87 4.34
C VAL A 27 9.22 -2.46 4.48
N GLU A 28 9.52 -1.56 3.55
CA GLU A 28 8.99 -0.18 3.57
C GLU A 28 7.47 -0.15 3.57
N ALA A 29 6.82 -0.93 2.70
CA ALA A 29 5.36 -1.00 2.65
C ALA A 29 4.78 -1.47 3.99
N LEU A 30 5.39 -2.49 4.62
CA LEU A 30 4.97 -2.98 5.94
C LEU A 30 5.14 -1.92 7.03
N VAL A 31 6.27 -1.21 7.03
CA VAL A 31 6.53 -0.13 7.99
C VAL A 31 5.53 1.01 7.81
N VAL A 32 5.29 1.45 6.57
CA VAL A 32 4.30 2.51 6.28
C VAL A 32 2.91 2.09 6.75
N ILE A 33 2.47 0.86 6.45
CA ILE A 33 1.16 0.34 6.91
C ILE A 33 1.11 0.28 8.43
N HIS A 34 2.17 -0.20 9.09
CA HIS A 34 2.25 -0.28 10.53
C HIS A 34 2.15 1.10 11.17
N CYS A 35 2.99 2.05 10.77
CA CYS A 35 2.98 3.41 11.28
C CYS A 35 1.64 4.09 11.06
N LEU A 36 1.06 3.96 9.86
CA LEU A 36 -0.28 4.48 9.58
C LEU A 36 -1.27 3.94 10.61
N LEU A 37 -1.33 2.61 10.83
CA LEU A 37 -2.30 1.95 11.70
C LEU A 37 -2.12 2.25 13.19
N THR A 38 -0.88 2.38 13.65
CA THR A 38 -0.59 2.54 15.09
C THR A 38 -0.57 4.00 15.51
N GLU A 39 0.09 4.86 14.75
CA GLU A 39 0.41 6.23 15.15
C GLU A 39 -0.60 7.27 14.63
N TYR A 40 -1.41 6.92 13.63
CA TYR A 40 -2.28 7.87 12.97
C TYR A 40 -3.74 7.43 12.92
N GLU A 41 -4.62 8.41 12.96
CA GLU A 41 -6.00 8.27 12.52
C GLU A 41 -6.13 8.93 11.15
N TRP A 42 -6.65 8.20 10.18
CA TRP A 42 -6.83 8.76 8.84
C TRP A 42 -8.30 8.71 8.41
N ARG A 43 -8.69 9.69 7.60
CA ARG A 43 -10.02 9.73 6.96
C ARG A 43 -9.85 10.15 5.50
N GLN A 44 -10.62 9.52 4.62
CA GLN A 44 -10.68 9.91 3.22
C GLN A 44 -11.33 11.30 3.11
N LEU A 45 -10.70 12.22 2.37
CA LEU A 45 -11.25 13.58 2.19
C LEU A 45 -12.46 13.60 1.26
N ILE A 46 -12.50 12.66 0.31
CA ILE A 46 -13.59 12.51 -0.66
C ILE A 46 -14.22 11.15 -0.42
N PRO A 47 -15.33 11.04 0.33
CA PRO A 47 -15.99 9.76 0.52
C PRO A 47 -16.40 9.16 -0.84
N ASP A 48 -16.29 7.85 -0.97
CA ASP A 48 -16.69 7.07 -2.15
C ASP A 48 -15.97 7.42 -3.47
N GLU A 49 -14.73 7.91 -3.41
CA GLU A 49 -13.91 8.01 -4.62
C GLU A 49 -13.74 6.60 -5.24
N PRO A 50 -14.10 6.40 -6.52
CA PRO A 50 -13.96 5.10 -7.17
C PRO A 50 -12.48 4.73 -7.25
N ILE A 51 -12.13 3.57 -6.72
CA ILE A 51 -10.79 2.98 -6.86
C ILE A 51 -10.66 2.49 -8.31
N SER A 52 -10.23 3.39 -9.20
CA SER A 52 -9.95 3.06 -10.59
C SER A 52 -8.51 2.57 -10.75
N HIS A 53 -8.31 1.60 -11.62
CA HIS A 53 -6.98 1.12 -12.00
C HIS A 53 -6.22 2.16 -12.85
N ASP A 54 -6.95 3.09 -13.46
CA ASP A 54 -6.41 4.12 -14.32
C ASP A 54 -6.09 5.38 -13.50
N SER A 55 -5.04 5.26 -12.68
CA SER A 55 -4.60 6.26 -11.70
C SER A 55 -5.67 6.61 -10.65
N MET A 56 -5.24 6.82 -9.40
CA MET A 56 -6.10 7.45 -8.40
C MET A 56 -6.42 8.85 -8.95
N SER A 57 -7.61 9.04 -9.53
CA SER A 57 -7.93 10.22 -10.33
C SER A 57 -7.67 11.54 -9.61
N LYS A 58 -7.78 11.52 -8.27
CA LYS A 58 -7.48 12.65 -7.38
C LYS A 58 -6.35 12.38 -6.38
N GLY A 59 -5.59 11.29 -6.57
CA GLY A 59 -4.41 10.98 -5.76
C GLY A 59 -4.71 10.44 -4.36
N LEU A 60 -5.93 9.92 -4.10
CA LEU A 60 -6.38 9.42 -2.79
C LEU A 60 -6.09 10.42 -1.66
N PRO A 61 -6.77 11.59 -1.68
CA PRO A 61 -6.52 12.61 -0.69
C PRO A 61 -6.99 12.12 0.70
N ILE A 62 -6.05 11.95 1.63
CA ILE A 62 -6.31 11.54 3.01
C ILE A 62 -5.97 12.66 4.00
N ASN A 63 -6.81 12.82 5.01
CA ASN A 63 -6.49 13.61 6.20
C ASN A 63 -5.84 12.69 7.22
N ILE A 64 -4.65 13.05 7.70
CA ILE A 64 -3.90 12.29 8.69
C ILE A 64 -3.85 13.12 9.97
N ILE A 65 -4.27 12.52 11.08
CA ILE A 65 -4.23 13.10 12.42
C ILE A 65 -3.32 12.20 13.26
N VAL A 66 -2.32 12.77 13.93
CA VAL A 66 -1.52 12.00 14.89
C VAL A 66 -2.45 11.54 16.01
N ARG A 67 -2.50 10.23 16.25
CA ARG A 67 -3.18 9.67 17.40
C ARG A 67 -2.34 10.04 18.61
N ASN A 68 -2.66 11.17 19.26
CA ASN A 68 -1.95 11.78 20.39
C ASN A 68 -0.88 10.86 21.00
N SER A 69 0.39 11.11 20.64
CA SER A 69 1.48 10.61 21.47
C SER A 69 1.31 11.25 22.83
N MET A 70 1.02 10.42 23.85
CA MET A 70 1.45 10.77 25.20
C MET A 70 2.95 11.00 25.23
#